data_AF-A0A7X9B9N7-F1
#
_entry.id   AF-A0A7X9B9N7-F1
#
_cell.length_a   1.000
_cell.length_b   1.000
_cell.length_c   1.000
_cell.angle_alpha   90.00
_cell.angle_beta   90.00
_cell.angle_gamma   90.00
#
_symmetry.space_group_name_H-M   'P 1'
#
loop_
_entity.id
_entity.type
_entity.pdbx_description
1 polymer ?
#
loop_
_entity_poly.entity_id
_entity_poly.type
_entity_poly.pdbx_seq_one_letter_code
_entity_poly.pdbx_strand_id
1 'polypeptide(L)' 'MKKIGIAGAGTMGAGIAQMFSRKDYKVVLTDVSEEFL' A
#
# COMPACT_ATOMS: atom_id res chain seq x y z
N MET A 1 16.45 -6.19 0.54
CA MET A 1 14.98 -6.09 0.68
C MET A 1 14.45 -5.01 -0.26
N LYS A 2 13.49 -5.33 -1.14
CA LYS A 2 12.82 -4.33 -1.98
C LYS A 2 11.58 -3.79 -1.24
N LYS A 3 11.44 -2.46 -1.15
CA LYS A 3 10.35 -1.79 -0.43
C LYS A 3 9.46 -1.06 -1.46
N ILE A 4 8.15 -1.23 -1.37
CA ILE A 4 7.18 -0.65 -2.30
C ILE A 4 6.40 0.45 -1.56
N GLY A 5 6.41 1.66 -2.11
CA GLY A 5 5.59 2.76 -1.63
C GLY A 5 4.35 2.92 -2.50
N ILE A 6 3.18 3.03 -1.89
CA ILE A 6 1.90 3.26 -2.57
C ILE A 6 1.31 4.56 -2.02
N ALA A 7 1.07 5.52 -2.91
CA ALA A 7 0.44 6.79 -2.59
C ALA A 7 -1.06 6.72 -2.96
N GLY A 8 -1.91 6.89 -1.96
CA GLY A 8 -3.34 6.63 -2.00
C GLY A 8 -3.67 5.28 -1.36
N ALA A 9 -4.53 5.32 -0.34
CA ALA A 9 -5.07 4.19 0.41
C ALA A 9 -6.55 3.90 0.05
N GLY A 10 -7.11 4.61 -0.93
CA GLY A 10 -8.39 4.24 -1.55
C GLY A 10 -8.38 2.82 -2.15
N THR A 11 -9.54 2.37 -2.65
CA THR A 11 -9.78 0.97 -3.06
C THR A 11 -8.69 0.36 -3.95
N MET A 12 -8.17 1.12 -4.92
CA MET A 12 -7.09 0.66 -5.78
C MET A 12 -5.76 0.51 -5.02
N GLY A 13 -5.39 1.50 -4.21
CA GLY A 13 -4.15 1.52 -3.44
C GLY A 13 -4.10 0.40 -2.40
N ALA A 14 -5.20 0.19 -1.68
CA ALA A 14 -5.35 -0.93 -0.76
C ALA A 14 -5.25 -2.30 -1.46
N GLY A 15 -5.89 -2.45 -2.63
CA GLY A 15 -5.80 -3.68 -3.43
C GLY A 15 -4.38 -3.97 -3.93
N ILE A 16 -3.68 -2.94 -4.40
CA ILE A 16 -2.28 -3.03 -4.81
C ILE A 16 -1.40 -3.41 -3.61
N ALA A 17 -1.62 -2.78 -2.45
CA ALA A 17 -0.88 -3.06 -1.23
C ALA A 17 -1.05 -4.52 -0.78
N GLN A 18 -2.27 -5.03 -0.83
CA GLN A 18 -2.59 -6.42 -0.50
C GLN A 18 -1.93 -7.43 -1.45
N MET A 19 -1.85 -7.12 -2.75
CA MET A 19 -1.20 -7.99 -3.73
C MET A 19 0.31 -8.07 -3.53
N PHE A 20 0.95 -6.94 -3.19
CA PHE A 20 2.39 -6.91 -2.97
C PHE A 20 2.79 -7.45 -1.59
N SER A 21 1.98 -7.25 -0.56
CA SER A 21 2.25 -7.81 0.77
C SER A 21 2.21 -9.34 0.76
N ARG A 22 1.35 -9.96 -0.06
CA ARG A 22 1.30 -11.43 -0.26
C ARG A 22 2.52 -12.00 -0.97
N LYS A 23 3.31 -11.18 -1.66
CA LYS A 23 4.50 -11.60 -2.41
C LYS A 23 5.81 -11.32 -1.66
N ASP A 24 5.73 -11.20 -0.34
CA ASP A 24 6.87 -10.99 0.57
C ASP A 24 7.62 -9.66 0.34
N TYR A 25 6.92 -8.66 -0.23
CA TYR A 25 7.43 -7.30 -0.33
C TYR A 25 7.05 -6.48 0.88
N LYS A 26 7.98 -5.65 1.36
CA LYS A 26 7.69 -4.65 2.39
C LYS A 26 6.94 -3.48 1.75
N VAL A 27 5.64 -3.41 1.98
CA VAL A 27 4.77 -2.35 1.44
C VAL A 27 4.60 -1.23 2.47
N VAL A 28 4.63 0.02 2.01
CA VAL A 28 4.25 1.21 2.77
C VAL A 28 3.16 1.92 2.00
N LEU A 29 1.99 2.02 2.62
CA LEU A 29 0.84 2.76 2.12
C LEU A 29 0.87 4.15 2.77
N THR A 30 0.64 5.20 1.99
CA THR A 30 0.51 6.57 2.48
C THR A 30 -0.66 7.22 1.77
N ASP A 31 -1.48 7.98 2.47
CA ASP A 31 -2.54 8.80 1.88
C ASP A 31 -2.47 10.20 2.51
N VAL A 32 -3.09 11.19 1.87
CA VAL A 32 -3.19 12.56 2.38
C VAL A 32 -4.16 12.68 3.56
N SER A 33 -5.05 11.69 3.72
CA SER A 33 -5.98 11.56 4.85
C SER A 33 -5.77 10.22 5.55
N GLU A 34 -5.76 10.21 6.88
CA GLU A 34 -5.70 8.97 7.67
C GLU A 34 -6.98 8.13 7.61
N GLU A 35 -8.08 8.68 7.09
CA GLU A 35 -9.37 7.99 7.00
C GLU A 35 -9.33 6.69 6.19
N PHE A 36 -8.41 6.59 5.24
CA PHE A 36 -8.29 5.45 4.33
C PHE A 36 -7.10 4.53 4.63
N LEU A 37 -6.26 4.86 5.62
CA LEU A 37 -5.06 4.10 6.01
C LEU A 37 -5.41 2.95 6.98
#